data_AF-A0A8T7H516-F1
#
_entry.id   AF-A0A8T7H516-F1
#
_cell.length_a   1.000
_cell.length_b   1.000
_cell.length_c   1.000
_cell.angle_alpha   90.00
_cell.angle_beta   90.00
_cell.angle_gamma   90.00
#
_symmetry.space_group_name_H-M   'P 1'
#
loop_
_entity.id
_entity.type
_entity.pdbx_description
1 polymer ?
#
loop_
_entity_poly.entity_id
_entity_poly.type
_entity_poly.pdbx_seq_one_letter_code
_entity_poly.pdbx_strand_id
1 'polypeptide(L)' 'MKKDDEVLKKLDTIIALLASQGKSDQEKNVILNNLGLTYKERSKMLGIAEGTLKTWDHQKRKTIRKKSEI' A
#
# COMPACT_ATOMS: atom_id res chain seq x y z
N MET A 1 26.29 5.43 -3.83
CA MET A 1 25.25 4.38 -3.80
C MET A 1 24.34 4.42 -2.59
N LYS A 2 24.81 4.50 -1.32
CA LYS A 2 23.88 4.42 -0.16
C LYS A 2 22.97 5.65 0.08
N LYS A 3 23.38 6.85 -0.33
CA LYS A 3 22.61 8.09 -0.07
C LYS A 3 21.42 8.25 -1.02
N ASP A 4 21.61 7.93 -2.30
CA ASP A 4 20.59 8.13 -3.32
C ASP A 4 19.39 7.18 -3.10
N ASP A 5 19.67 5.94 -2.71
CA ASP A 5 18.64 4.95 -2.36
C ASP A 5 17.79 5.39 -1.15
N GLU A 6 18.41 6.06 -0.17
CA GLU A 6 17.70 6.58 1.00
C GLU A 6 16.82 7.79 0.65
N VAL A 7 17.29 8.64 -0.26
CA VAL A 7 16.52 9.78 -0.78
C VAL A 7 15.32 9.31 -1.58
N LEU A 8 15.49 8.32 -2.46
CA LEU A 8 14.40 7.71 -3.23
C LEU A 8 13.32 7.13 -2.31
N LYS A 9 13.71 6.37 -1.29
CA LYS A 9 12.75 5.83 -0.31
C LYS A 9 11.97 6.92 0.44
N LYS A 10 12.62 8.02 0.80
CA LYS A 10 11.96 9.17 1.45
C LYS A 10 10.97 9.85 0.51
N LEU A 11 11.32 10.01 -0.76
CA LEU A 11 10.43 10.57 -1.79
C LEU A 11 9.19 9.69 -2.00
N ASP A 12 9.37 8.37 -2.13
CA ASP A 12 8.25 7.42 -2.27
C ASP A 12 7.31 7.49 -1.07
N THR A 13 7.86 7.62 0.14
CA THR A 13 7.09 7.78 1.39
C THR A 13 6.28 9.09 1.39
N ILE A 14 6.85 10.20 0.92
CA ILE A 14 6.16 11.50 0.84
C ILE A 14 5.02 11.44 -0.19
N ILE A 15 5.27 10.87 -1.37
CA ILE A 15 4.25 10.69 -2.43
C ILE A 15 3.11 9.82 -1.90
N ALA A 16 3.44 8.73 -1.22
CA ALA A 16 2.49 7.85 -0.53
C ALA A 16 1.59 8.59 0.46
N LEU A 17 2.19 9.43 1.32
CA LEU A 17 1.43 10.20 2.32
C LEU A 17 0.49 11.21 1.66
N LEU A 18 0.96 11.95 0.67
CA LEU A 18 0.16 12.94 -0.07
C LEU A 18 -1.04 12.28 -0.79
N ALA A 19 -0.80 11.17 -1.48
CA ALA A 19 -1.86 10.43 -2.18
C ALA A 19 -2.90 9.81 -1.22
N SER A 20 -2.53 9.58 0.05
CA SER A 20 -3.37 8.94 1.06
C SER A 20 -4.26 9.91 1.86
N GLN A 21 -4.10 11.22 1.67
CA GLN A 21 -4.81 12.23 2.46
C GLN A 21 -6.32 12.15 2.20
N GLY A 22 -7.12 12.08 3.27
CA GLY A 22 -8.59 11.98 3.18
C GLY A 22 -9.13 10.61 2.74
N LYS A 23 -8.27 9.61 2.57
CA LYS A 23 -8.65 8.24 2.15
C LYS A 23 -8.93 7.32 3.33
N SER A 24 -9.76 6.31 3.10
CA SER A 24 -9.94 5.19 4.03
C SER A 24 -8.68 4.32 4.09
N ASP A 25 -8.43 3.62 5.19
CA ASP A 25 -7.20 2.83 5.36
C ASP A 25 -7.04 1.71 4.32
N GLN A 26 -8.14 1.18 3.81
CA GLN A 26 -8.14 0.24 2.69
C GLN A 26 -7.68 0.89 1.39
N GLU A 27 -8.16 2.10 1.08
CA GLU A 27 -7.68 2.88 -0.07
C GLU A 27 -6.21 3.25 0.09
N LYS A 28 -5.78 3.67 1.29
CA LYS A 28 -4.37 3.95 1.58
C LYS A 28 -3.52 2.71 1.31
N ASN A 29 -3.92 1.54 1.83
CA ASN A 29 -3.23 0.28 1.58
C ASN A 29 -3.06 -0.04 0.09
N VAL A 30 -4.09 0.22 -0.73
CA VAL A 30 -4.02 0.04 -2.19
C VAL A 30 -2.99 0.97 -2.83
N ILE A 31 -3.00 2.25 -2.47
CA ILE A 31 -2.06 3.24 -3.01
C ILE A 31 -0.63 2.83 -2.68
N LEU A 32 -0.36 2.50 -1.42
CA LEU A 32 0.98 2.08 -0.99
C LEU A 32 1.43 0.80 -1.69
N ASN A 33 0.51 -0.15 -1.93
CA ASN A 33 0.82 -1.36 -2.68
C ASN A 33 1.20 -1.05 -4.14
N ASN A 34 0.48 -0.13 -4.78
CA ASN A 34 0.75 0.27 -6.16
C ASN A 34 2.08 1.02 -6.31
N LEU A 35 2.52 1.69 -5.25
CA LEU A 35 3.86 2.30 -5.14
C LEU A 35 4.96 1.28 -4.85
N GLY A 36 4.64 -0.01 -4.76
CA GLY A 36 5.61 -1.08 -4.58
C GLY A 36 6.05 -1.32 -3.14
N LEU A 37 5.41 -0.69 -2.14
CA LEU A 37 5.79 -0.88 -0.74
C LEU A 37 5.44 -2.28 -0.26
N THR A 38 6.38 -2.87 0.49
CA THR A 38 6.20 -4.18 1.11
C THR A 38 5.10 -4.16 2.17
N TYR A 39 4.58 -5.34 2.53
CA TYR A 39 3.62 -5.47 3.63
C TYR A 39 4.15 -4.89 4.95
N LYS A 40 5.44 -5.07 5.24
CA LYS A 40 6.10 -4.57 6.44
C LYS A 40 6.12 -3.04 6.48
N GLU A 41 6.47 -2.40 5.37
CA GLU A 41 6.51 -0.94 5.25
C GLU A 41 5.10 -0.35 5.38
N ARG A 42 4.12 -0.92 4.66
CA ARG A 42 2.71 -0.53 4.76
C ARG A 42 2.16 -0.68 6.18
N SER A 43 2.48 -1.79 6.84
CA SER A 43 2.07 -2.06 8.22
C SER A 43 2.58 -0.97 9.17
N LYS A 44 3.85 -0.61 9.05
CA LYS A 44 4.47 0.46 9.86
C LYS A 44 3.85 1.83 9.58
N MET A 45 3.55 2.14 8.31
CA MET A 45 2.99 3.44 7.93
C MET A 45 1.52 3.61 8.35
N LEU A 46 0.72 2.54 8.26
CA LEU A 46 -0.72 2.60 8.56
C LEU A 46 -1.04 2.24 10.02
N GLY A 47 -0.11 1.63 10.76
CA GLY A 47 -0.40 1.10 12.10
C GLY A 47 -1.29 -0.14 12.09
N ILE A 48 -1.29 -0.90 10.99
CA ILE A 48 -2.18 -2.05 10.77
C ILE A 48 -1.33 -3.32 10.64
N ALA A 49 -1.77 -4.42 11.26
CA ALA A 49 -1.06 -5.70 11.18
C ALA A 49 -0.97 -6.22 9.72
N GLU A 50 0.19 -6.78 9.35
CA GLU A 50 0.41 -7.32 7.99
C GLU A 50 -0.64 -8.35 7.56
N GLY A 51 -1.13 -9.18 8.49
CA GLY A 51 -2.17 -10.18 8.23
C GLY A 51 -3.49 -9.54 7.76
N THR A 52 -3.86 -8.40 8.35
CA THR A 52 -5.03 -7.62 7.94
C THR A 52 -4.85 -7.06 6.53
N LEU A 53 -3.68 -6.49 6.23
CA LEU A 53 -3.37 -5.97 4.89
C LEU A 53 -3.44 -7.07 3.82
N LYS A 54 -2.87 -8.24 4.09
CA LYS A 54 -2.94 -9.42 3.20
C LYS A 54 -4.38 -9.88 2.97
N THR A 55 -5.21 -9.84 4.01
CA THR A 55 -6.63 -10.19 3.93
C THR A 55 -7.39 -9.23 3.02
N TRP A 56 -7.17 -7.92 3.17
CA TRP A 56 -7.77 -6.90 2.31
C TRP A 56 -7.34 -7.07 0.84
N ASP A 57 -6.05 -7.26 0.59
CA ASP A 57 -5.53 -7.48 -0.77
C ASP A 57 -6.15 -8.74 -1.41
N HIS A 58 -6.29 -9.82 -0.62
CA HIS A 58 -6.91 -11.07 -1.06
C HIS A 58 -8.39 -10.90 -1.41
N GLN A 59 -9.15 -10.22 -0.54
CA GLN A 59 -10.56 -9.92 -0.78
C GLN A 59 -10.72 -9.08 -2.05
N LYS A 60 -9.88 -8.06 -2.24
CA LYS A 60 -9.89 -7.23 -3.44
C LYS A 60 -9.63 -8.05 -4.71
N ARG A 61 -8.63 -8.94 -4.71
CA ARG A 61 -8.34 -9.85 -5.84
C ARG A 61 -9.53 -10.77 -6.14
N LYS A 62 -10.19 -11.31 -5.11
CA LYS A 62 -11.41 -12.11 -5.29
C LYS A 62 -12.52 -11.31 -5.95
N THR A 63 -12.76 -10.08 -5.51
CA THR A 63 -13.79 -9.20 -6.10
C THR A 63 -13.50 -8.87 -7.56
N ILE A 64 -12.24 -8.56 -7.90
CA ILE A 64 -11.82 -8.29 -9.28
C ILE A 64 -12.04 -9.52 -10.17
N ARG A 65 -11.59 -10.69 -9.71
CA ARG A 65 -11.78 -11.96 -10.46
C ARG A 65 -13.25 -12.26 -10.71
N LYS A 66 -14.10 -12.08 -9.70
CA LYS A 66 -15.54 -12.32 -9.82
C LYS A 66 -16.21 -11.36 -10.82
N LYS A 67 -15.68 -10.13 -10.94
CA LYS A 67 -16.15 -9.13 -11.91
C LYS A 67 -15.69 -9.43 -13.34
N SER A 68 -14.53 -10.06 -13.53
CA SER A 68 -14.04 -10.45 -14.87
C SER A 68 -14.69 -11.72 -15.43
N GLU A 69 -15.43 -12.47 -14.61
CA GLU A 69 -16.16 -13.68 -15.01
C GLU A 69 -17.62 -13.38 -15.46
N ILE A 70 -18.04 -12.10 -15.44
CA ILE A 70 -19.35 -11.59 -15.89
C ILE A 70 -19.13 -10.75 -17.15
#